data_AF-A0AAD6FX72-F1
#
_entry.id   AF-A0AAD6FX72-F1
#
_cell.length_a   1.000
_cell.length_b   1.000
_cell.length_c   1.000
_cell.angle_alpha   90.00
_cell.angle_beta   90.00
_cell.angle_gamma   90.00
#
_symmetry.space_group_name_H-M   'P 1'
#
loop_
_entity.id
_entity.type
_entity.pdbx_description
1 polymer ?
#
loop_
_entity_poly.entity_id
_entity_poly.type
_entity_poly.pdbx_seq_one_letter_code
_entity_poly.pdbx_strand_id
1 'polypeptide(L)'
;MVLQVLDIPSFLDPLRSQLDSSRRFQIQSLTLRRITEIVSPFHGNYFPVRSYEPFVAGIFSRQGLNIGAGSESKTESALIRRNFTLGGVMIQPLTVKDTQGQIPGGNNIWLLSRQPFFKNKAPVARFDITLSDTPMRWPYSDSRSLTGFAPWTLWDDRYWFRFQVTSAEKDKDQKNRPAKTRALTLVIRPFERSDFSKINLDPSLVPEMKPKKKKFATILRNLVRSRVSEEAPGSARFTLPVLAVEGPSETSKPANHETEQLIALPTLDFPLDPLAKKRATNTWEFTYAEEKWKVKWEWMYKRVDVEAIRLMGGPVEVEAESASVHNKKV
;
A
#
# COMPACT_ATOMS: atom_id res chain seq x y z
N MET A 1 2.93 -9.26 1.76
CA MET A 1 2.31 -10.48 2.30
C MET A 1 3.38 -11.56 2.37
N VAL A 2 3.43 -12.36 3.45
CA VAL A 2 4.34 -13.51 3.55
C VAL A 2 3.50 -14.77 3.36
N LEU A 3 3.91 -15.64 2.46
CA LEU A 3 3.29 -16.95 2.24
C LEU A 3 4.23 -18.02 2.79
N GLN A 4 3.73 -18.83 3.72
CA GLN A 4 4.40 -20.04 4.16
C GLN A 4 3.58 -21.23 3.71
N VAL A 5 4.18 -22.10 2.89
CA VAL A 5 3.53 -23.34 2.46
C VAL A 5 3.85 -24.42 3.48
N LEU A 6 2.83 -24.78 4.28
CA LEU A 6 2.93 -25.85 5.28
C LEU A 6 2.65 -27.19 4.60
N ASP A 7 3.62 -28.10 4.66
CA ASP A 7 3.40 -29.49 4.33
C ASP A 7 2.81 -30.21 5.54
N ILE A 8 1.48 -30.25 5.60
CA ILE A 8 0.78 -31.10 6.55
C ILE A 8 1.05 -32.56 6.17
N PRO A 9 1.50 -33.41 7.10
CA PRO A 9 1.63 -34.84 6.87
C PRO A 9 0.35 -35.44 6.30
N SER A 10 0.47 -36.36 5.35
CA SER A 10 -0.68 -36.96 4.64
C SER A 10 -1.66 -37.71 5.57
N PHE A 11 -1.25 -38.06 6.79
CA PHE A 11 -2.12 -38.66 7.80
C PHE A 11 -2.98 -37.62 8.55
N LEU A 12 -2.57 -36.35 8.55
CA LEU A 12 -3.34 -35.23 9.13
C LEU A 12 -4.25 -34.55 8.09
N ASP A 13 -4.05 -34.85 6.80
CA ASP A 13 -4.93 -34.43 5.70
C ASP A 13 -5.25 -35.62 4.80
N PRO A 14 -6.17 -36.51 5.23
CA PRO A 14 -6.57 -37.69 4.47
C PRO A 14 -7.27 -37.35 3.14
N LEU A 15 -7.75 -36.12 2.96
CA LEU A 15 -8.33 -35.67 1.69
C LEU A 15 -7.23 -35.43 0.65
N ARG A 16 -6.06 -34.92 1.07
CA ARG A 16 -4.91 -34.69 0.17
C ARG A 16 -4.29 -35.98 -0.36
N SER A 17 -4.35 -37.09 0.39
CA SER A 17 -3.86 -38.40 -0.06
C SER A 17 -4.82 -39.11 -1.02
N GLN A 18 -6.10 -38.74 -1.02
CA GLN A 18 -7.14 -39.29 -1.92
C GLN A 18 -7.24 -38.57 -3.27
N LEU A 19 -6.64 -37.37 -3.40
CA LEU A 19 -6.69 -36.60 -4.63
C LEU A 19 -5.66 -37.11 -5.65
N ASP A 20 -6.13 -37.39 -6.87
CA ASP A 20 -5.26 -37.64 -8.01
C ASP A 20 -4.26 -36.48 -8.20
N SER A 21 -3.07 -36.84 -8.68
CA SER A 21 -1.97 -35.92 -9.00
C SER A 21 -2.40 -34.77 -9.91
N SER A 22 -3.20 -35.06 -10.94
CA SER A 22 -3.73 -34.05 -11.86
C SER A 22 -4.66 -33.06 -11.15
N ARG A 23 -5.55 -33.57 -10.29
CA ARG A 23 -6.47 -32.74 -9.51
C ARG A 23 -5.75 -31.87 -8.48
N ARG A 24 -4.71 -32.40 -7.83
CA ARG A 24 -3.84 -31.61 -6.92
C ARG A 24 -3.15 -30.46 -7.65
N PHE A 25 -2.62 -30.73 -8.85
CA PHE A 25 -1.95 -29.72 -9.66
C PHE A 25 -2.90 -28.60 -10.11
N GLN A 26 -4.13 -28.94 -10.51
CA GLN A 26 -5.17 -27.97 -10.83
C GLN A 26 -5.54 -27.08 -9.64
N ILE A 27 -5.73 -27.70 -8.46
CA ILE A 27 -6.02 -26.95 -7.22
C ILE A 27 -4.88 -25.99 -6.91
N GLN A 28 -3.63 -26.44 -6.95
CA GLN A 28 -2.46 -25.58 -6.70
C GLN A 28 -2.35 -24.42 -7.69
N SER A 29 -2.65 -24.66 -8.98
CA SER A 29 -2.67 -23.61 -10.00
C SER A 29 -3.75 -22.56 -9.73
N LEU A 30 -4.96 -23.00 -9.34
CA LEU A 30 -6.06 -22.11 -8.95
C LEU A 30 -5.75 -21.34 -7.68
N THR A 31 -5.16 -22.00 -6.67
CA THR A 31 -4.71 -21.35 -5.44
C THR A 31 -3.68 -20.28 -5.73
N LEU A 32 -2.69 -20.57 -6.60
CA LEU A 32 -1.68 -19.58 -6.97
C LEU A 32 -2.29 -18.38 -7.69
N ARG A 33 -3.22 -18.63 -8.61
CA ARG A 33 -3.99 -17.56 -9.25
C ARG A 33 -4.71 -16.71 -8.23
N ARG A 34 -5.44 -17.33 -7.30
CA ARG A 34 -6.19 -16.62 -6.26
C ARG A 34 -5.27 -15.78 -5.36
N ILE A 35 -4.12 -16.31 -4.96
CA ILE A 35 -3.09 -15.57 -4.22
C ILE A 35 -2.66 -14.33 -5.00
N THR A 36 -2.41 -14.46 -6.32
CA THR A 36 -2.00 -13.30 -7.12
C THR A 36 -3.10 -12.24 -7.25
N GLU A 37 -4.36 -12.65 -7.39
CA GLU A 37 -5.52 -11.75 -7.44
C GLU A 37 -5.72 -10.97 -6.11
N ILE A 38 -5.38 -11.57 -4.98
CA ILE A 38 -5.47 -10.92 -3.66
C ILE A 38 -4.39 -9.86 -3.49
N VAL A 39 -3.15 -10.16 -3.91
CA VAL A 39 -2.00 -9.26 -3.73
C VAL A 39 -1.97 -8.13 -4.77
N SER A 40 -2.35 -8.43 -6.01
CA SER A 40 -2.37 -7.48 -7.12
C SER A 40 -3.68 -7.62 -7.90
N PRO A 41 -4.82 -7.22 -7.31
CA PRO A 41 -6.09 -7.20 -8.04
C PRO A 41 -5.94 -6.29 -9.26
N PHE A 42 -6.28 -6.81 -10.43
CA PHE A 42 -6.29 -6.04 -11.66
C PHE A 42 -7.43 -6.54 -12.53
N HIS A 43 -8.37 -5.64 -12.84
CA HIS A 43 -9.60 -5.99 -13.54
C HIS A 43 -9.38 -6.53 -14.95
N GLY A 44 -8.26 -6.15 -15.58
CA GLY A 44 -7.85 -6.64 -16.90
C GLY A 44 -6.91 -7.85 -16.85
N ASN A 45 -6.72 -8.49 -15.69
CA ASN A 45 -5.87 -9.66 -15.59
C ASN A 45 -6.63 -10.90 -16.08
N TYR A 46 -6.41 -11.24 -17.35
CA TYR A 46 -6.95 -12.44 -18.00
C TYR A 46 -5.91 -13.57 -18.11
N PHE A 47 -4.90 -13.64 -17.24
CA PHE A 47 -3.96 -14.76 -17.30
C PHE A 47 -4.71 -16.09 -17.11
N PRO A 48 -4.68 -16.99 -18.10
CA PRO A 48 -5.34 -18.28 -17.97
C PRO A 48 -4.68 -19.08 -16.86
N VAL A 49 -5.43 -19.99 -16.23
CA VAL A 49 -4.90 -20.87 -15.16
C VAL A 49 -3.65 -21.63 -15.62
N ARG A 50 -3.57 -21.98 -16.91
CA ARG A 50 -2.40 -22.62 -17.52
C ARG A 50 -1.11 -21.81 -17.40
N SER A 51 -1.17 -20.47 -17.33
CA SER A 51 0.01 -19.63 -17.12
C SER A 51 0.62 -19.78 -15.73
N TYR A 52 -0.12 -20.33 -14.77
CA TYR A 52 0.33 -20.55 -13.40
C TYR A 52 1.00 -21.91 -13.21
N GLU A 53 0.70 -22.87 -14.08
CA GLU A 53 1.17 -24.26 -14.03
C GLU A 53 2.70 -24.39 -13.91
N PRO A 54 3.55 -23.65 -14.67
CA PRO A 54 5.00 -23.78 -14.58
C PRO A 54 5.58 -23.40 -13.21
N PHE A 55 4.84 -22.59 -12.43
CA PHE A 55 5.29 -22.06 -11.14
C PHE A 55 4.82 -22.88 -9.95
N VAL A 56 3.83 -23.76 -10.15
CA VAL A 56 3.26 -24.61 -9.09
C VAL A 56 4.32 -25.48 -8.44
N ALA A 57 5.14 -26.15 -9.27
CA ALA A 57 6.21 -26.99 -8.77
C ALA A 57 7.25 -26.19 -7.97
N GLY A 58 7.40 -24.89 -8.19
CA GLY A 58 8.35 -24.09 -7.41
C GLY A 58 7.85 -23.66 -6.05
N ILE A 59 6.56 -23.38 -5.94
CA ILE A 59 5.96 -22.87 -4.70
C ILE A 59 5.49 -24.02 -3.80
N PHE A 60 4.91 -25.07 -4.38
CA PHE A 60 4.22 -26.13 -3.64
C PHE A 60 4.94 -27.48 -3.60
N SER A 61 6.15 -27.60 -4.18
CA SER A 61 6.90 -28.86 -4.07
C SER A 61 7.47 -29.09 -2.68
N ARG A 62 7.36 -30.35 -2.23
CA ARG A 62 8.02 -30.88 -1.04
C ARG A 62 9.54 -30.78 -1.18
N GLN A 63 10.15 -29.70 -0.71
CA GLN A 63 11.60 -29.68 -0.44
C GLN A 63 11.85 -30.27 0.96
N GLY A 64 11.58 -31.57 1.10
CA GLY A 64 11.63 -32.26 2.40
C GLY A 64 12.28 -33.66 2.37
N LEU A 65 12.94 -34.05 1.28
CA LEU A 65 13.72 -35.30 1.23
C LEU A 65 15.04 -35.08 0.48
N ASN A 66 15.97 -34.38 1.12
CA ASN A 66 17.39 -34.70 0.91
C ASN A 66 17.70 -35.95 1.75
N ILE A 67 17.20 -37.11 1.32
CA ILE A 67 17.77 -38.40 1.72
C ILE A 67 18.48 -38.92 0.48
N GLY A 68 19.77 -39.22 0.65
CA GLY A 68 20.72 -39.46 -0.44
C GLY A 68 20.22 -40.44 -1.49
N ALA A 69 20.18 -39.97 -2.74
CA ALA A 69 20.36 -40.78 -3.91
C ALA A 69 21.09 -39.92 -4.93
N GLY A 70 22.20 -40.43 -5.45
CA GLY A 70 23.02 -39.74 -6.44
C GLY A 70 22.30 -39.50 -7.76
N SER A 71 23.00 -38.76 -8.62
CA SER A 71 22.72 -38.51 -10.04
C SER A 71 21.80 -37.33 -10.38
N GLU A 72 22.48 -36.23 -10.79
CA GLU A 72 22.17 -35.42 -11.97
C GLU A 72 20.97 -34.45 -12.04
N SER A 73 20.16 -34.22 -11.00
CA SER A 73 19.06 -33.23 -11.06
C SER A 73 19.25 -31.94 -10.23
N LYS A 74 20.48 -31.62 -9.81
CA LYS A 74 20.79 -30.39 -9.03
C LYS A 74 20.54 -29.09 -9.80
N THR A 75 20.43 -29.13 -11.11
CA THR A 75 20.37 -27.92 -11.95
C THR A 75 18.94 -27.36 -12.07
N GLU A 76 17.90 -28.20 -12.18
CA GLU A 76 16.51 -27.71 -12.34
C GLU A 76 15.86 -27.27 -11.02
N SER A 77 16.07 -28.02 -9.93
CA SER A 77 15.53 -27.67 -8.61
C SER A 77 16.11 -26.35 -8.05
N ALA A 78 17.35 -26.01 -8.41
CA ALA A 78 18.00 -24.74 -8.07
C ALA A 78 17.54 -23.55 -8.95
N LEU A 79 17.08 -23.80 -10.18
CA LEU A 79 16.52 -22.77 -11.07
C LEU A 79 15.15 -22.28 -10.58
N ILE A 80 14.39 -23.15 -9.92
CA ILE A 80 13.00 -22.93 -9.54
C ILE A 80 12.85 -22.05 -8.28
N ARG A 81 13.87 -21.98 -7.42
CA ARG A 81 13.88 -21.12 -6.21
C ARG A 81 14.48 -19.73 -6.49
N ARG A 82 14.09 -19.11 -7.61
CA ARG A 82 14.50 -17.75 -7.99
C ARG A 82 13.37 -16.76 -7.81
N ASN A 83 13.69 -15.47 -7.81
CA ASN A 83 12.66 -14.44 -7.88
C ASN A 83 11.96 -14.53 -9.24
N PHE A 84 10.64 -14.51 -9.25
CA PHE A 84 9.87 -14.41 -10.48
C PHE A 84 8.62 -13.56 -10.29
N THR A 85 7.94 -13.29 -11.41
CA THR A 85 6.79 -12.40 -11.43
C THR A 85 5.64 -13.11 -12.12
N LEU A 86 4.48 -13.15 -11.46
CA LEU A 86 3.30 -13.86 -11.95
C LEU A 86 2.06 -13.05 -11.59
N GLY A 87 1.22 -12.74 -12.59
CA GLY A 87 -0.01 -11.98 -12.37
C GLY A 87 0.18 -10.62 -11.71
N GLY A 88 1.28 -9.92 -11.99
CA GLY A 88 1.61 -8.63 -11.37
C GLY A 88 2.18 -8.73 -9.95
N VAL A 89 2.41 -9.95 -9.46
CA VAL A 89 3.02 -10.22 -8.14
C VAL A 89 4.45 -10.68 -8.33
N MET A 90 5.37 -10.00 -7.65
CA MET A 90 6.74 -10.44 -7.45
C MET A 90 6.80 -11.43 -6.28
N ILE A 91 7.30 -12.62 -6.57
CA ILE A 91 7.41 -13.76 -5.67
C ILE A 91 8.91 -13.96 -5.40
N GLN A 92 9.30 -13.84 -4.13
CA GLN A 92 10.71 -13.92 -3.72
C GLN A 92 10.87 -14.92 -2.58
N PRO A 93 11.75 -15.93 -2.70
CA PRO A 93 11.98 -16.87 -1.60
C PRO A 93 12.68 -16.15 -0.46
N LEU A 94 12.20 -16.35 0.76
CA LEU A 94 12.86 -15.89 1.97
C LEU A 94 13.72 -17.03 2.53
N THR A 95 14.98 -16.72 2.82
CA THR A 95 15.86 -17.62 3.58
C THR A 95 15.87 -17.16 5.04
N VAL A 96 15.14 -17.86 5.89
CA VAL A 96 15.23 -17.63 7.33
C VAL A 96 16.42 -18.44 7.85
N LYS A 97 17.48 -17.75 8.26
CA LYS A 97 18.64 -18.35 8.93
C LYS A 97 18.53 -18.02 10.41
N ASP A 98 18.52 -19.03 11.28
CA ASP A 98 18.66 -18.84 12.71
C ASP A 98 20.14 -18.99 13.11
N THR A 99 20.53 -18.42 14.26
CA THR A 99 21.90 -18.48 14.81
C THR A 99 22.33 -19.91 15.16
N GLN A 100 21.40 -20.87 15.20
CA GLN A 100 21.66 -22.30 15.43
C GLN A 100 21.48 -23.20 14.19
N GLY A 101 21.18 -22.65 13.01
CA GLY A 101 21.02 -23.42 11.77
C GLY A 101 19.78 -23.05 10.94
N GLN A 102 19.49 -23.83 9.88
CA GLN A 102 18.27 -23.67 9.09
C GLN A 102 17.05 -24.16 9.87
N ILE A 103 16.01 -23.32 9.98
CA ILE A 103 14.73 -23.71 10.60
C ILE A 103 14.04 -24.77 9.70
N PRO A 104 13.50 -25.86 10.26
CA PRO A 104 12.66 -26.80 9.52
C PRO A 104 11.49 -26.05 8.84
N GLY A 105 11.40 -26.13 7.52
CA GLY A 105 10.37 -25.41 6.73
C GLY A 105 10.74 -23.97 6.34
N GLY A 106 11.91 -23.46 6.75
CA GLY A 106 12.43 -22.14 6.32
C GLY A 106 12.68 -22.03 4.81
N ASN A 107 12.60 -23.14 4.07
CA ASN A 107 12.73 -23.17 2.62
C ASN A 107 11.43 -22.88 1.85
N ASN A 108 10.28 -22.91 2.54
CA ASN A 108 8.94 -22.76 1.94
C ASN A 108 8.27 -21.41 2.24
N ILE A 109 9.08 -20.41 2.59
CA ILE A 109 8.62 -19.07 2.90
C ILE A 109 8.88 -18.17 1.69
N TRP A 110 7.84 -17.48 1.24
CA TRP A 110 7.87 -16.59 0.08
C TRP A 110 7.35 -15.21 0.47
N LEU A 111 8.12 -14.18 0.14
CA LEU A 111 7.65 -12.80 0.16
C LEU A 111 6.87 -12.53 -1.13
N LEU A 112 5.61 -12.12 -0.95
CA LEU A 112 4.71 -11.74 -2.02
C LEU A 112 4.51 -10.23 -1.97
N SER A 113 4.86 -9.57 -3.07
CA SER A 113 4.71 -8.13 -3.21
C SER A 113 4.18 -7.78 -4.60
N ARG A 114 3.38 -6.73 -4.70
CA ARG A 114 2.97 -6.21 -6.00
C ARG A 114 4.19 -5.65 -6.73
N GLN A 115 4.25 -5.84 -8.04
CA GLN A 115 5.25 -5.17 -8.86
C GLN A 115 5.01 -3.65 -8.84
N PRO A 116 6.08 -2.84 -8.86
CA PRO A 116 5.95 -1.40 -9.08
C PRO A 116 5.23 -1.10 -10.39
N PHE A 117 4.55 0.05 -10.43
CA PHE A 117 3.90 0.52 -11.64
C PHE A 117 4.92 0.80 -12.75
N PHE A 118 4.55 0.46 -13.99
CA PHE A 118 5.28 0.92 -15.16
C PHE A 118 5.17 2.45 -15.26
N LYS A 119 6.21 3.09 -15.83
CA LYS A 119 6.20 4.53 -16.10
C LYS A 119 4.91 4.91 -16.85
N ASN A 120 4.26 5.98 -16.40
CA ASN A 120 3.03 6.52 -16.99
C ASN A 120 1.79 5.59 -16.93
N LYS A 121 1.86 4.47 -16.20
CA LYS A 121 0.71 3.58 -15.94
C LYS A 121 0.36 3.49 -14.45
N ALA A 122 0.91 4.42 -13.66
CA ALA A 122 0.60 4.55 -12.25
C ALA A 122 -0.83 5.06 -12.04
N PRO A 123 -1.60 4.51 -11.10
CA PRO A 123 -2.92 5.01 -10.77
C PRO A 123 -2.81 6.38 -10.09
N VAL A 124 -3.44 7.40 -10.68
CA VAL A 124 -3.52 8.74 -10.09
C VAL A 124 -4.99 9.12 -9.94
N ALA A 125 -5.38 9.49 -8.73
CA ALA A 125 -6.72 10.03 -8.44
C ALA A 125 -6.59 11.48 -8.01
N ARG A 126 -7.42 12.35 -8.61
CA ARG A 126 -7.48 13.79 -8.30
C ARG A 126 -8.83 14.13 -7.67
N PHE A 127 -8.81 14.98 -6.66
CA PHE A 127 -9.99 15.45 -5.95
C PHE A 127 -9.96 16.97 -5.90
N ASP A 128 -10.76 17.60 -6.75
CA ASP A 128 -10.93 19.04 -6.75
C ASP A 128 -11.85 19.44 -5.60
N ILE A 129 -11.30 20.23 -4.68
CA ILE A 129 -11.96 20.70 -3.48
C ILE A 129 -12.17 22.18 -3.60
N THR A 130 -13.44 22.58 -3.62
CA THR A 130 -13.87 23.97 -3.52
C THR A 130 -14.58 24.17 -2.19
N LEU A 131 -14.00 24.98 -1.30
CA LEU A 131 -14.67 25.43 -0.09
C LEU A 131 -15.42 26.75 -0.38
N SER A 132 -16.73 26.71 -0.21
CA SER A 132 -17.58 27.89 -0.07
C SER A 132 -17.94 28.06 1.41
N ASP A 133 -18.34 29.27 1.83
CA ASP A 133 -18.83 29.50 3.21
C ASP A 133 -20.18 28.82 3.49
N THR A 134 -20.83 28.27 2.45
CA THR A 134 -21.95 27.34 2.54
C THR A 134 -21.45 25.89 2.77
N PRO A 135 -22.17 25.07 3.56
CA PRO A 135 -21.74 23.70 3.87
C PRO A 135 -21.46 22.92 2.58
N MET A 136 -20.24 22.39 2.51
CA MET A 136 -19.64 21.70 1.35
C MET A 136 -20.62 20.68 0.77
N ARG A 137 -21.18 20.99 -0.41
CA ARG A 137 -22.04 20.07 -1.16
C ARG A 137 -21.20 19.53 -2.31
N TRP A 138 -20.63 18.35 -2.13
CA TRP A 138 -19.92 17.67 -3.22
C TRP A 138 -20.88 17.49 -4.40
N PRO A 139 -20.45 17.80 -5.64
CA PRO A 139 -21.32 17.77 -6.83
C PRO A 139 -21.93 16.39 -7.13
N TYR A 140 -21.43 15.33 -6.49
CA TYR A 140 -21.90 13.94 -6.62
C TYR A 140 -22.38 13.32 -5.29
N SER A 141 -22.62 14.12 -4.25
CA SER A 141 -23.09 13.58 -2.96
C SER A 141 -24.59 13.28 -3.01
N ASP A 142 -24.92 12.00 -3.04
CA ASP A 142 -26.22 11.52 -2.61
C ASP A 142 -26.52 12.06 -1.20
N SER A 143 -27.76 12.52 -1.01
CA SER A 143 -28.29 13.26 0.15
C SER A 143 -28.17 12.57 1.52
N ARG A 144 -27.39 11.48 1.65
CA ARG A 144 -27.19 10.70 2.87
C ARG A 144 -25.80 10.84 3.51
N SER A 145 -24.82 11.50 2.88
CA SER A 145 -23.50 11.69 3.51
C SER A 145 -23.42 12.95 4.39
N LEU A 146 -24.01 12.87 5.58
CA LEU A 146 -23.99 13.93 6.61
C LEU A 146 -22.60 14.24 7.19
N THR A 147 -21.55 13.51 6.81
CA THR A 147 -20.23 13.53 7.49
C THR A 147 -19.20 14.46 6.85
N GLY A 148 -19.52 15.15 5.74
CA GLY A 148 -18.61 16.10 5.09
C GLY A 148 -17.39 15.45 4.40
N PHE A 149 -17.36 14.13 4.27
CA PHE A 149 -16.35 13.41 3.50
C PHE A 149 -16.72 13.36 2.01
N ALA A 150 -15.71 13.32 1.16
CA ALA A 150 -15.83 12.95 -0.24
C ALA A 150 -16.38 11.50 -0.37
N PRO A 151 -17.01 11.15 -1.51
CA PRO A 151 -17.36 9.77 -1.82
C PRO A 151 -16.13 8.84 -1.81
N TRP A 152 -16.36 7.56 -1.50
CA TRP A 152 -15.32 6.54 -1.58
C TRP A 152 -14.83 6.39 -3.02
N THR A 153 -13.52 6.49 -3.21
CA THR A 153 -12.86 6.34 -4.50
C THR A 153 -11.89 5.17 -4.45
N LEU A 154 -11.99 4.25 -5.41
CA LEU A 154 -11.08 3.12 -5.53
C LEU A 154 -9.78 3.58 -6.19
N TRP A 155 -8.67 3.35 -5.51
CA TRP A 155 -7.32 3.61 -6.00
C TRP A 155 -6.54 2.30 -6.12
N ASP A 156 -5.89 2.13 -7.26
CA ASP A 156 -5.05 0.96 -7.58
C ASP A 156 -5.76 -0.41 -7.43
N ASP A 157 -7.09 -0.42 -7.55
CA ASP A 157 -7.93 -1.61 -7.39
C ASP A 157 -7.79 -2.30 -6.02
N ARG A 158 -7.11 -1.66 -5.07
CA ARG A 158 -6.74 -2.22 -3.75
C ARG A 158 -7.25 -1.39 -2.60
N TYR A 159 -7.30 -0.07 -2.73
CA TYR A 159 -7.58 0.81 -1.61
C TYR A 159 -8.76 1.70 -1.94
N TRP A 160 -9.78 1.65 -1.10
CA TRP A 160 -10.82 2.66 -1.09
C TRP A 160 -10.35 3.82 -0.23
N PHE A 161 -10.44 5.03 -0.75
CA PHE A 161 -10.11 6.26 -0.04
C PHE A 161 -11.29 7.23 0.01
N ARG A 162 -11.38 7.97 1.11
CA ARG A 162 -12.19 9.19 1.18
C ARG A 162 -11.50 10.25 2.02
N PHE A 163 -11.77 11.52 1.72
CA PHE A 163 -11.14 12.67 2.36
C PHE A 163 -12.17 13.65 2.85
N GLN A 164 -11.87 14.31 3.96
CA GLN A 164 -12.57 15.47 4.45
C GLN A 164 -11.55 16.59 4.56
N VAL A 165 -11.83 17.72 3.91
CA VAL A 165 -10.94 18.87 3.90
C VAL A 165 -11.66 20.07 4.45
N THR A 166 -11.02 20.78 5.37
CA THR A 166 -11.58 21.97 6.02
C THR A 166 -10.52 23.05 6.17
N SER A 167 -10.94 24.31 6.16
CA SER A 167 -10.07 25.43 6.55
C SER A 167 -9.74 25.31 8.05
N ALA A 168 -8.47 25.43 8.42
CA ALA A 168 -8.07 25.49 9.82
C ALA A 168 -8.37 26.88 10.43
N GLU A 169 -8.56 27.91 9.60
CA GLU A 169 -9.00 29.25 9.98
C GLU A 169 -10.52 29.32 9.97
N LYS A 170 -11.15 28.91 11.06
CA LYS A 170 -12.48 29.37 11.47
C LYS A 170 -12.40 29.55 12.97
N ASP A 171 -12.50 30.81 13.45
CA ASP A 171 -13.31 31.12 14.66
C ASP A 171 -13.23 32.53 15.25
N LYS A 172 -12.44 33.52 14.79
CA LYS A 172 -12.46 34.85 15.48
C LYS A 172 -12.63 36.11 14.63
N ASP A 173 -12.12 36.18 13.40
CA ASP A 173 -12.10 37.44 12.64
C ASP A 173 -12.98 37.48 11.37
N GLN A 174 -13.85 36.48 11.18
CA GLN A 174 -14.54 36.27 9.91
C GLN A 174 -15.75 37.20 9.64
N LYS A 175 -16.01 38.21 10.49
CA LYS A 175 -17.13 39.15 10.26
C LYS A 175 -16.92 40.13 9.09
N ASN A 176 -15.68 40.33 8.60
CA ASN A 176 -15.37 41.41 7.66
C ASN A 176 -14.54 41.03 6.42
N ARG A 177 -14.31 39.74 6.11
CA ARG A 177 -13.61 39.36 4.86
C ARG A 177 -14.60 38.94 3.77
N PRO A 178 -14.42 39.41 2.52
CA PRO A 178 -15.23 38.95 1.40
C PRO A 178 -15.06 37.44 1.22
N ALA A 179 -16.15 36.75 0.91
CA ALA A 179 -16.18 35.31 0.67
C ALA A 179 -15.26 34.94 -0.50
N LYS A 180 -14.00 34.61 -0.20
CA LYS A 180 -13.05 34.11 -1.20
C LYS A 180 -13.31 32.63 -1.39
N THR A 181 -13.69 32.22 -2.60
CA THR A 181 -13.74 30.81 -2.95
C THR A 181 -12.34 30.22 -2.82
N ARG A 182 -12.17 29.23 -1.95
CA ARG A 182 -10.89 28.57 -1.72
C ARG A 182 -10.90 27.25 -2.48
N ALA A 183 -9.93 27.04 -3.37
CA ALA A 183 -9.83 25.84 -4.17
C ALA A 183 -8.46 25.15 -3.95
N LEU A 184 -8.47 23.82 -3.85
CA LEU A 184 -7.26 23.00 -3.90
C LEU A 184 -7.55 21.66 -4.58
N THR A 185 -6.53 21.04 -5.14
CA THR A 185 -6.64 19.71 -5.73
C THR A 185 -5.79 18.73 -4.93
N LEU A 186 -6.45 17.79 -4.25
CA LEU A 186 -5.76 16.67 -3.62
C LEU A 186 -5.44 15.61 -4.67
N VAL A 187 -4.26 15.02 -4.54
CA VAL A 187 -3.80 13.94 -5.42
C VAL A 187 -3.40 12.74 -4.59
N ILE A 188 -3.89 11.57 -4.99
CA ILE A 188 -3.35 10.29 -4.56
C ILE A 188 -2.64 9.65 -5.73
N ARG A 189 -1.37 9.30 -5.51
CA ARG A 189 -0.56 8.57 -6.49
C ARG A 189 0.43 7.65 -5.80
N PRO A 190 1.15 6.78 -6.52
CA PRO A 190 2.16 5.94 -5.93
C PRO A 190 3.32 6.77 -5.39
N PHE A 191 3.96 6.26 -4.35
CA PHE A 191 5.21 6.80 -3.84
C PHE A 191 6.32 6.61 -4.87
N GLU A 192 7.07 7.67 -5.13
CA GLU A 192 8.13 7.68 -6.13
C GLU A 192 9.52 7.84 -5.50
N ARG A 193 10.56 7.55 -6.29
CA ARG A 193 11.94 7.78 -5.86
C ARG A 193 12.25 9.27 -5.64
N SER A 194 11.66 10.12 -6.48
CA SER A 194 11.76 11.59 -6.43
C SER A 194 11.20 12.16 -5.12
N ASP A 195 10.21 11.51 -4.51
CA ASP A 195 9.59 11.97 -3.27
C ASP A 195 10.55 11.94 -2.08
N PHE A 196 11.52 11.02 -2.06
CA PHE A 196 12.58 11.04 -1.05
C PHE A 196 13.46 12.29 -1.12
N SER A 197 13.52 12.93 -2.29
CA SER A 197 14.22 14.20 -2.46
C SER A 197 13.40 15.37 -1.96
N LYS A 198 12.07 15.34 -2.10
CA LYS A 198 11.15 16.38 -1.61
C LYS A 198 11.00 16.37 -0.08
N ILE A 199 11.12 15.20 0.54
CA ILE A 199 11.19 15.08 2.02
C ILE A 199 12.50 15.71 2.53
N ASN A 200 13.52 15.89 1.68
CA ASN A 200 14.61 16.80 2.00
C ASN A 200 14.08 18.22 1.80
N LEU A 201 13.59 18.83 2.89
CA LEU A 201 13.57 20.28 2.97
C LEU A 201 14.97 20.78 2.63
N ASP A 202 15.12 21.43 1.47
CA ASP A 202 16.34 22.16 1.18
C ASP A 202 16.42 23.30 2.22
N PRO A 203 17.41 23.27 3.13
CA PRO A 203 17.54 24.28 4.16
C PRO A 203 17.78 25.70 3.62
N SER A 204 17.99 25.86 2.30
CA SER A 204 18.07 27.15 1.59
C SER A 204 16.70 27.67 1.12
N LEU A 205 15.70 26.81 0.89
CA LEU A 205 14.35 27.21 0.46
C LEU A 205 13.48 27.74 1.60
N VAL A 206 13.89 27.53 2.86
CA VAL A 206 13.25 28.12 4.04
C VAL A 206 14.33 28.71 4.96
N PRO A 207 14.86 29.91 4.65
CA PRO A 207 15.92 30.56 5.45
C PRO A 207 15.49 30.78 6.92
N GLU A 208 14.19 30.95 7.14
CA GLU A 208 13.57 31.22 8.45
C GLU A 208 13.40 29.97 9.34
N MET A 209 13.76 28.78 8.85
CA MET A 209 13.56 27.55 9.61
C MET A 209 14.63 27.42 10.72
N LYS A 210 14.19 27.54 11.98
CA LYS A 210 15.02 27.34 13.17
C LYS A 210 15.86 26.05 13.05
N PRO A 211 17.12 26.01 13.51
CA PRO A 211 18.03 24.86 13.36
C PRO A 211 17.47 23.54 13.94
N LYS A 212 16.59 23.60 14.94
CA LYS A 212 15.86 22.43 15.48
C LYS A 212 14.94 21.77 14.43
N LYS A 213 14.34 22.54 13.54
CA LYS A 213 13.46 22.05 12.45
C LYS A 213 14.26 21.44 11.29
N LYS A 214 15.48 21.92 11.02
CA LYS A 214 16.41 21.28 10.05
C LYS A 214 16.81 19.86 10.49
N LYS A 215 17.13 19.68 11.78
CA LYS A 215 17.38 18.34 12.37
C LYS A 215 16.13 17.44 12.30
N PHE A 216 14.94 18.02 12.50
CA PHE A 216 13.67 17.29 12.39
C PHE A 216 13.44 16.72 10.99
N ALA A 217 13.74 17.45 9.92
CA ALA A 217 13.62 16.95 8.54
C ALA A 217 14.50 15.71 8.29
N THR A 218 15.75 15.72 8.77
CA THR A 218 16.65 14.56 8.67
C THR A 218 16.14 13.36 9.50
N ILE A 219 15.63 13.61 10.70
CA ILE A 219 15.04 12.57 11.55
C ILE A 219 13.79 11.98 10.88
N LEU A 220 12.92 12.84 10.34
CA LEU A 220 11.72 12.44 9.62
C LEU A 220 12.09 11.57 8.42
N ARG A 221 13.12 11.94 7.65
CA ARG A 221 13.62 11.11 6.53
C ARG A 221 14.03 9.71 6.97
N ASN A 222 14.80 9.61 8.06
CA ASN A 222 15.24 8.31 8.56
C ASN A 222 14.06 7.50 9.10
N LEU A 223 13.09 8.16 9.74
CA LEU A 223 11.87 7.53 10.22
C LEU A 223 10.99 7.05 9.06
N VAL A 224 10.79 7.87 8.02
CA VAL A 224 10.10 7.48 6.78
C VAL A 224 10.80 6.28 6.17
N ARG A 225 12.14 6.34 5.99
CA ARG A 225 12.89 5.22 5.40
C ARG A 225 12.74 3.95 6.22
N SER A 226 12.90 4.05 7.54
CA SER A 226 12.76 2.92 8.46
C SER A 226 11.36 2.31 8.35
N ARG A 227 10.32 3.13 8.51
CA ARG A 227 8.92 2.70 8.49
C ARG A 227 8.50 2.12 7.14
N VAL A 228 8.88 2.79 6.05
CA VAL A 228 8.60 2.30 4.69
C VAL A 228 9.39 1.03 4.40
N SER A 229 10.62 0.90 4.89
CA SER A 229 11.40 -0.33 4.69
C SER A 229 10.87 -1.52 5.49
N GLU A 230 10.29 -1.26 6.66
CA GLU A 230 9.66 -2.25 7.53
C GLU A 230 8.32 -2.73 6.93
N GLU A 231 7.45 -1.80 6.56
CA GLU A 231 6.08 -2.11 6.11
C GLU A 231 6.01 -2.48 4.61
N ALA A 232 6.90 -1.93 3.78
CA ALA A 232 6.90 -2.13 2.33
C ALA A 232 8.34 -2.23 1.76
N PRO A 233 9.05 -3.35 2.01
CA PRO A 233 10.45 -3.48 1.64
C PRO A 233 10.71 -3.43 0.13
N GLY A 234 11.96 -3.09 -0.23
CA GLY A 234 12.46 -3.24 -1.59
C GLY A 234 11.74 -2.36 -2.62
N SER A 235 11.12 -2.98 -3.62
CA SER A 235 10.37 -2.26 -4.65
C SER A 235 8.89 -2.05 -4.28
N ALA A 236 8.38 -2.77 -3.27
CA ALA A 236 6.98 -2.71 -2.85
C ALA A 236 6.58 -1.32 -2.34
N ARG A 237 7.52 -0.57 -1.75
CA ARG A 237 7.29 0.83 -1.34
C ARG A 237 6.77 1.75 -2.44
N PHE A 238 7.11 1.48 -3.71
CA PHE A 238 6.62 2.27 -4.84
C PHE A 238 5.20 1.88 -5.28
N THR A 239 4.53 1.05 -4.48
CA THR A 239 3.11 0.73 -4.59
C THR A 239 2.30 1.34 -3.45
N LEU A 240 2.95 2.05 -2.51
CA LEU A 240 2.27 2.75 -1.44
C LEU A 240 1.58 4.01 -1.96
N PRO A 241 0.36 4.31 -1.51
CA PRO A 241 -0.30 5.56 -1.82
C PRO A 241 0.33 6.72 -1.05
N VAL A 242 0.52 7.82 -1.76
CA VAL A 242 0.92 9.12 -1.21
C VAL A 242 -0.21 10.10 -1.42
N LEU A 243 -0.51 10.87 -0.38
CA LEU A 243 -1.39 12.01 -0.45
C LEU A 243 -0.55 13.28 -0.64
N ALA A 244 -0.87 14.04 -1.68
CA ALA A 244 -0.23 15.31 -2.00
C ALA A 244 -1.27 16.38 -2.40
N VAL A 245 -0.84 17.63 -2.46
CA VAL A 245 -1.60 18.75 -3.04
C VAL A 245 -0.86 19.24 -4.28
N GLU A 246 -1.57 19.47 -5.38
CA GLU A 246 -0.98 20.16 -6.53
C GLU A 246 -0.64 21.60 -6.14
N GLY A 247 0.60 22.02 -6.38
CA GLY A 247 1.03 23.39 -6.11
C GLY A 247 0.25 24.40 -6.95
N PRO A 248 0.16 25.66 -6.48
CA PRO A 248 -0.52 26.71 -7.24
C PRO A 248 0.24 26.98 -8.54
N SER A 249 -0.24 26.44 -9.67
CA SER A 249 0.30 26.71 -10.99
C SER A 249 -0.49 27.84 -11.65
N GLU A 250 0.18 28.95 -11.97
CA GLU A 250 -0.39 30.05 -12.78
C GLU A 250 -0.53 29.70 -14.26
N THR A 251 -0.03 28.53 -14.69
CA THR A 251 -0.08 28.11 -16.10
C THR A 251 -0.84 26.79 -16.26
N SER A 252 -1.74 26.77 -17.25
CA SER A 252 -2.63 25.67 -17.66
C SER A 252 -1.91 24.44 -18.23
N LYS A 253 -0.64 24.21 -17.85
CA LYS A 253 0.08 22.99 -18.19
C LYS A 253 -0.26 21.89 -17.19
N PRO A 254 -0.34 20.62 -17.61
CA PRO A 254 -0.54 19.52 -16.69
C PRO A 254 0.56 19.56 -15.63
N ALA A 255 0.16 19.62 -14.35
CA ALA A 255 1.06 19.71 -13.22
C ALA A 255 2.08 18.56 -13.30
N ASN A 256 3.35 18.90 -13.45
CA ASN A 256 4.43 17.94 -13.24
C ASN A 256 4.42 17.56 -11.75
N HIS A 257 4.72 16.30 -11.43
CA HIS A 257 4.83 15.83 -10.06
C HIS A 257 5.78 16.68 -9.20
N GLU A 258 6.66 17.48 -9.79
CA GLU A 258 7.60 18.38 -9.10
C GLU A 258 6.92 19.53 -8.35
N THR A 259 5.74 20.00 -8.78
CA THR A 259 5.03 21.11 -8.10
C THR A 259 4.15 20.64 -6.94
N GLU A 260 4.08 19.34 -6.69
CA GLU A 260 3.24 18.78 -5.64
C GLU A 260 3.87 18.89 -4.25
N GLN A 261 3.08 19.36 -3.28
CA GLN A 261 3.42 19.32 -1.86
C GLN A 261 2.96 17.99 -1.25
N LEU A 262 3.91 17.19 -0.74
CA LEU A 262 3.61 15.91 -0.09
C LEU A 262 3.00 16.13 1.28
N ILE A 263 1.84 15.50 1.55
CA ILE A 263 1.16 15.61 2.85
C ILE A 263 1.46 14.39 3.72
N ALA A 264 1.19 13.17 3.22
CA ALA A 264 1.21 11.96 4.04
C ALA A 264 1.29 10.66 3.22
N LEU A 265 1.57 9.56 3.92
CA LEU A 265 1.33 8.16 3.50
C LEU A 265 0.08 7.66 4.22
N PRO A 266 -1.12 7.72 3.59
CA PRO A 266 -2.38 7.46 4.28
C PRO A 266 -2.48 6.07 4.89
N THR A 267 -1.93 5.04 4.23
CA THR A 267 -2.01 3.64 4.70
C THR A 267 -1.06 3.33 5.84
N LEU A 268 -0.11 4.24 6.13
CA LEU A 268 0.84 4.11 7.25
C LEU A 268 0.57 5.14 8.35
N ASP A 269 -0.49 5.94 8.21
CA ASP A 269 -0.81 7.10 9.06
C ASP A 269 0.39 8.01 9.34
N PHE A 270 1.24 8.18 8.33
CA PHE A 270 2.54 8.81 8.46
C PHE A 270 2.59 10.16 7.73
N PRO A 271 3.00 11.27 8.38
CA PRO A 271 3.10 12.57 7.72
C PRO A 271 4.38 12.69 6.87
N LEU A 272 4.25 13.32 5.71
CA LEU A 272 5.39 13.65 4.85
C LEU A 272 5.71 15.15 4.86
N ASP A 273 4.75 16.00 5.25
CA ASP A 273 4.99 17.43 5.44
C ASP A 273 5.66 17.70 6.80
N PRO A 274 6.90 18.23 6.84
CA PRO A 274 7.61 18.50 8.09
C PRO A 274 7.04 19.68 8.89
N LEU A 275 6.22 20.52 8.24
CA LEU A 275 5.49 21.61 8.88
C LEU A 275 4.11 21.17 9.36
N ALA A 276 3.66 19.97 8.98
CA ALA A 276 2.36 19.50 9.39
C ALA A 276 2.30 19.16 10.88
N LYS A 277 1.18 19.52 11.50
CA LYS A 277 0.91 19.22 12.91
C LYS A 277 -0.21 18.20 13.00
N LYS A 278 0.03 17.10 13.71
CA LYS A 278 -1.02 16.16 14.10
C LYS A 278 -1.89 16.82 15.16
N ARG A 279 -3.18 17.00 14.87
CA ARG A 279 -4.15 17.52 15.84
C ARG A 279 -4.97 16.41 16.48
N ALA A 280 -5.30 15.37 15.71
CA ALA A 280 -6.10 14.22 16.12
C ALA A 280 -5.74 13.00 15.26
N THR A 281 -6.33 11.84 15.55
CA THR A 281 -6.20 10.64 14.71
C THR A 281 -6.62 10.97 13.27
N ASN A 282 -5.75 10.65 12.32
CA ASN A 282 -5.91 10.85 10.88
C ASN A 282 -6.24 12.29 10.45
N THR A 283 -5.97 13.30 11.29
CA THR A 283 -6.22 14.71 10.96
C THR A 283 -4.91 15.49 11.00
N TRP A 284 -4.55 16.05 9.84
CA TRP A 284 -3.29 16.76 9.64
C TRP A 284 -3.53 18.17 9.16
N GLU A 285 -2.84 19.11 9.80
CA GLU A 285 -2.80 20.50 9.39
C GLU A 285 -1.60 20.75 8.49
N PHE A 286 -1.80 21.33 7.31
CA PHE A 286 -0.73 21.77 6.41
C PHE A 286 -1.00 23.20 5.93
N THR A 287 0.01 23.85 5.33
CA THR A 287 -0.14 25.20 4.78
C THR A 287 -0.10 25.13 3.26
N TYR A 288 -1.06 25.75 2.59
CA TYR A 288 -1.17 25.81 1.12
C TYR A 288 -1.71 27.19 0.73
N ALA A 289 -1.04 27.83 -0.24
CA ALA A 289 -1.36 29.20 -0.67
C ALA A 289 -1.50 30.20 0.50
N GLU A 290 -0.54 30.15 1.44
CA GLU A 290 -0.51 30.96 2.67
C GLU A 290 -1.64 30.69 3.68
N GLU A 291 -2.57 29.79 3.38
CA GLU A 291 -3.68 29.43 4.25
C GLU A 291 -3.43 28.08 4.94
N LYS A 292 -3.98 27.89 6.13
CA LYS A 292 -3.90 26.62 6.86
C LYS A 292 -5.10 25.74 6.54
N TRP A 293 -4.81 24.51 6.15
CA TRP A 293 -5.77 23.50 5.77
C TRP A 293 -5.70 22.31 6.71
N LYS A 294 -6.84 21.68 6.96
CA LYS A 294 -6.97 20.41 7.66
C LYS A 294 -7.44 19.36 6.69
N VAL A 295 -6.71 18.27 6.57
CA VAL A 295 -7.16 17.07 5.87
C VAL A 295 -7.34 15.94 6.86
N LYS A 296 -8.50 15.28 6.76
CA LYS A 296 -8.79 14.00 7.37
C LYS A 296 -9.00 12.97 6.28
N TRP A 297 -8.46 11.77 6.45
CA TRP A 297 -8.68 10.68 5.50
C TRP A 297 -9.14 9.42 6.20
N GLU A 298 -9.81 8.59 5.42
CA GLU A 298 -10.13 7.22 5.78
C GLU A 298 -9.82 6.33 4.59
N TRP A 299 -9.38 5.11 4.90
CA TRP A 299 -9.06 4.12 3.89
C TRP A 299 -9.51 2.74 4.34
N MET A 300 -9.80 1.87 3.37
CA MET A 300 -9.99 0.45 3.61
C MET A 300 -9.44 -0.34 2.43
N TYR A 301 -8.93 -1.54 2.68
CA TYR A 301 -8.55 -2.43 1.60
C TYR A 301 -9.81 -2.96 0.90
N LYS A 302 -9.82 -3.00 -0.43
CA LYS A 302 -10.90 -3.58 -1.24
C LYS A 302 -11.12 -4.99 -0.73
N ARG A 303 -12.33 -5.28 -0.24
CA ARG A 303 -12.68 -6.52 0.47
C ARG A 303 -11.99 -7.71 -0.18
N VAL A 304 -10.96 -8.21 0.50
CA VAL A 304 -10.47 -9.54 0.19
C VAL A 304 -11.49 -10.49 0.78
N ASP A 305 -11.83 -11.50 0.00
CA ASP A 305 -12.60 -12.64 0.46
C ASP A 305 -11.82 -13.33 1.60
N VAL A 306 -12.16 -12.95 2.82
CA VAL A 306 -11.55 -13.47 4.06
C VAL A 306 -11.85 -14.96 4.23
N GLU A 307 -12.95 -15.45 3.67
CA GLU A 307 -13.24 -16.88 3.65
C GLU A 307 -12.24 -17.62 2.76
N ALA A 308 -11.94 -17.09 1.56
CA ALA A 308 -10.87 -17.64 0.73
C ALA A 308 -9.50 -17.62 1.43
N ILE A 309 -9.15 -16.53 2.15
CA ILE A 309 -7.91 -16.49 2.95
C ILE A 309 -7.92 -17.56 4.05
N ARG A 310 -9.03 -17.70 4.77
CA ARG A 310 -9.19 -18.70 5.84
C ARG A 310 -9.07 -20.13 5.29
N LEU A 311 -9.70 -20.41 4.16
CA LEU A 311 -9.61 -21.72 3.49
C LEU A 311 -8.19 -22.04 3.00
N MET A 312 -7.35 -21.02 2.77
CA MET A 312 -5.92 -21.17 2.46
C MET A 312 -5.02 -21.28 3.71
N GLY A 313 -5.59 -21.36 4.91
CA GLY A 313 -4.83 -21.44 6.17
C GLY A 313 -4.45 -20.09 6.78
N GLY A 314 -5.11 -19.00 6.38
CA GLY A 314 -4.99 -17.70 7.05
C GLY A 314 -5.64 -17.68 8.45
N PRO A 315 -5.37 -16.64 9.26
CA PRO A 315 -5.86 -16.54 10.63
C PRO A 315 -7.40 -16.59 10.69
N VAL A 316 -7.93 -17.33 11.68
CA VAL A 316 -9.35 -17.66 11.83
C VAL A 316 -10.17 -16.47 12.37
N GLU A 317 -9.55 -15.58 13.12
CA GLU A 317 -10.14 -14.35 13.63
C GLU A 317 -9.48 -13.16 12.95
N VAL A 318 -10.22 -12.51 12.05
CA VAL A 318 -10.00 -11.10 11.75
C VAL A 318 -11.05 -10.39 12.57
N GLU A 319 -10.71 -10.01 13.81
CA GLU A 319 -11.56 -9.10 14.58
C GLU A 319 -11.94 -7.95 13.64
N ALA A 320 -13.23 -7.61 13.55
CA ALA A 320 -13.71 -6.59 12.62
C ALA A 320 -13.02 -5.22 12.82
N GLU A 321 -12.33 -5.02 13.94
CA GLU A 321 -11.42 -3.90 14.16
C GLU A 321 -10.21 -3.91 13.20
N SER A 322 -9.68 -5.05 12.76
CA SER A 322 -8.48 -5.15 11.90
C SER A 322 -8.68 -4.66 10.46
N ALA A 323 -9.93 -4.54 9.99
CA ALA A 323 -10.24 -3.93 8.69
C ALA A 323 -10.30 -2.40 8.76
N SER A 324 -10.31 -1.83 9.97
CA SER A 324 -10.09 -0.40 10.21
C SER A 324 -8.79 -0.27 10.99
N VAL A 325 -7.70 0.16 10.38
CA VAL A 325 -6.48 0.43 11.15
C VAL A 325 -6.73 1.65 12.06
N HIS A 326 -7.38 1.43 13.20
CA HIS A 326 -7.39 2.33 14.33
C HIS A 326 -6.19 1.92 15.15
N ASN A 327 -5.06 2.62 14.96
CA ASN A 327 -3.96 2.58 15.90
C ASN A 327 -4.45 3.17 17.24
N LYS A 328 -5.07 2.33 18.07
CA LYS A 328 -5.08 2.53 19.52
C LYS A 328 -3.75 1.99 20.04
N LYS A 329 -2.78 2.86 20.29
CA LYS A 329 -1.83 2.65 21.39
C LYS A 329 -1.55 3.97 22.12
N VAL A 330 -1.98 3.92 23.38
CA VAL A 330 -1.49 4.51 24.64
C VAL A 330 -0.21 5.32 24.53
#